data_AF-A0A9D3X351-F1
#
_entry.id   AF-A0A9D3X351-F1
#
_cell.length_a   1.000
_cell.length_b   1.000
_cell.length_c   1.000
_cell.angle_alpha   90.00
_cell.angle_beta   90.00
_cell.angle_gamma   90.00
#
_symmetry.space_group_name_H-M   'P 1'
#
loop_
_entity.id
_entity.type
_entity.pdbx_description
1 polymer ?
#
loop_
_entity_poly.entity_id
_entity_poly.type
_entity_poly.pdbx_seq_one_letter_code
_entity_poly.pdbx_strand_id
1 'polypeptide(L)'
;MPRSGAFIPLLLLFLLQGVSPYCYTGKAEVCDENMAFVPAHNLVGEGIDITTLEWTGAYLVDTSLWRGPNGTCSLCRNPLQGGQLQRVPLPVVDWRVHSWCNRDLSSSVAESAVDVARAIASDVKNDWKLELGLPDESPVLALGGSQSRLAGYAYQKELQDKYMFIRHEVSCVYYRLRLPQDPPLTPHFSQALSRLPPSYDSAAYQPLLATYGTHYVSQAALGGRVRQLTAAQTCRAVLDELTASDIKECLASQFSLNLGLRRPLLRKEVILSLATLRGRRCLVVGRSRVEPSKHLPARDEKTEHRMRRVGGIFLIEREAQRLLKF
;
A
#
# COMPACT_ATOMS: atom_id res chain seq x y z
N MET A 1 33.06 31.61 43.43
CA MET A 1 31.90 31.99 42.59
C MET A 1 32.39 32.34 41.20
N PRO A 2 32.14 31.52 40.16
CA PRO A 2 32.18 31.98 38.79
C PRO A 2 30.75 32.15 38.26
N ARG A 3 30.46 33.35 37.78
CA ARG A 3 29.34 33.64 36.88
C ARG A 3 29.73 33.13 35.49
N SER A 4 28.86 32.41 34.80
CA SER A 4 29.04 32.14 33.37
C SER A 4 27.71 31.87 32.67
N GLY A 5 27.42 32.75 31.72
CA GLY A 5 26.86 32.36 30.42
C GLY A 5 25.38 32.10 30.34
N ALA A 6 24.60 33.15 30.10
CA ALA A 6 23.31 33.04 29.42
C ALA A 6 23.55 32.53 27.97
N PHE A 7 23.45 31.21 27.77
CA PHE A 7 23.40 30.55 26.46
C PHE A 7 22.08 29.80 26.33
N ILE A 8 20.95 30.51 26.37
CA ILE A 8 19.62 29.91 26.15
C ILE A 8 18.75 30.82 25.25
N PRO A 9 19.13 31.04 23.98
CA PRO A 9 18.09 31.30 22.98
C PRO A 9 18.16 30.39 21.74
N LEU A 10 19.23 29.61 21.55
CA LEU A 10 19.38 28.78 20.33
C LEU A 10 18.69 27.41 20.42
N LEU A 11 18.42 26.91 21.63
CA LEU A 11 17.78 25.59 21.84
C LEU A 11 16.27 25.60 21.55
N LEU A 12 15.63 26.77 21.54
CA LEU A 12 14.20 26.93 21.24
C LEU A 12 13.86 26.81 19.74
N LEU A 13 14.84 27.00 18.83
CA LEU A 13 14.62 26.74 17.40
C LEU A 13 14.60 25.25 17.05
N PHE A 14 15.23 24.39 17.85
CA PHE A 14 15.20 22.94 17.64
C PHE A 14 13.91 22.28 18.15
N LEU A 15 13.11 22.99 18.93
CA LEU A 15 11.78 22.53 19.39
C LEU A 15 10.67 22.78 18.36
N LEU A 16 10.95 23.45 17.23
CA LEU A 16 10.03 23.68 16.12
C LEU A 16 10.12 22.59 15.03
N GLN A 17 10.55 21.37 15.38
CA GLN A 17 10.41 20.20 14.53
C GLN A 17 8.93 19.79 14.42
N GLY A 18 8.17 20.48 13.58
CA GLY A 18 6.76 20.09 13.39
C GLY A 18 6.00 20.89 12.34
N VAL A 19 6.42 22.10 12.01
CA VAL A 19 5.72 22.87 10.97
C VAL A 19 6.26 22.44 9.62
N SER A 20 5.47 21.66 8.87
CA SER A 20 5.74 21.38 7.46
C SER A 20 5.97 22.71 6.75
N PRO A 21 7.13 22.93 6.07
CA PRO A 21 7.43 24.22 5.43
C PRO A 21 6.45 24.55 4.30
N TYR A 22 5.62 23.59 3.91
CA TYR A 22 4.64 23.71 2.85
C TYR A 22 3.24 24.02 3.34
N CYS A 23 2.98 23.91 4.65
CA CYS A 23 1.64 24.01 5.21
C CYS A 23 1.49 25.19 6.16
N TYR A 24 0.33 25.84 6.12
CA TYR A 24 0.00 26.98 6.97
C TYR A 24 -1.52 27.07 7.20
N THR A 25 -1.92 27.83 8.22
CA THR A 25 -3.32 28.13 8.47
C THR A 25 -3.76 29.33 7.62
N GLY A 26 -4.67 29.09 6.69
CA GLY A 26 -5.28 30.13 5.86
C GLY A 26 -6.33 30.94 6.61
N LYS A 27 -6.48 32.21 6.23
CA LYS A 27 -7.63 33.05 6.65
C LYS A 27 -8.88 32.68 5.85
N ALA A 28 -10.05 33.07 6.36
CA ALA A 28 -11.35 32.70 5.80
C ALA A 28 -11.47 33.01 4.31
N GLU A 29 -10.96 34.16 3.86
CA GLU A 29 -11.07 34.60 2.47
C GLU A 29 -10.38 33.64 1.51
N VAL A 30 -9.19 33.15 1.88
CA VAL A 30 -8.43 32.18 1.08
C VAL A 30 -9.09 30.80 1.14
N CYS A 31 -9.64 30.44 2.31
CA CYS A 31 -10.30 29.15 2.50
C CYS A 31 -11.58 28.98 1.68
N ASP A 32 -12.22 30.08 1.30
CA ASP A 32 -13.42 30.11 0.46
C ASP A 32 -13.13 29.95 -1.04
N GLU A 33 -11.87 30.14 -1.47
CA GLU A 33 -11.47 29.88 -2.85
C GLU A 33 -11.61 28.41 -3.23
N ASN A 34 -12.06 28.12 -4.44
CA ASN A 34 -12.17 26.74 -4.92
C ASN A 34 -10.79 26.10 -5.09
N MET A 35 -10.50 25.07 -4.30
CA MET A 35 -9.23 24.33 -4.38
C MET A 35 -9.43 22.87 -3.99
N ALA A 36 -8.56 22.00 -4.49
CA ALA A 36 -8.62 20.58 -4.23
C ALA A 36 -8.13 20.23 -2.81
N PHE A 37 -8.56 19.09 -2.30
CA PHE A 37 -7.91 18.47 -1.15
C PHE A 37 -6.56 17.85 -1.52
N VAL A 38 -5.71 17.67 -0.52
CA VAL A 38 -4.49 16.89 -0.69
C VAL A 38 -4.81 15.45 -1.14
N PRO A 39 -3.93 14.81 -1.94
CA PRO A 39 -4.20 13.48 -2.49
C PRO A 39 -4.49 12.45 -1.40
N ALA A 40 -5.56 11.66 -1.61
CA ALA A 40 -5.95 10.53 -0.76
C ALA A 40 -6.10 10.86 0.74
N HIS A 41 -6.50 12.10 1.07
CA HIS A 41 -6.80 12.54 2.42
C HIS A 41 -7.85 11.69 3.15
N ASN A 42 -8.74 11.04 2.40
CA ASN A 42 -9.82 10.23 2.93
C ASN A 42 -9.44 8.76 3.18
N LEU A 43 -8.25 8.30 2.74
CA LEU A 43 -7.81 6.92 3.01
C LEU A 43 -7.50 6.70 4.50
N VAL A 44 -7.05 7.75 5.20
CA VAL A 44 -6.98 7.69 6.66
C VAL A 44 -8.39 7.79 7.22
N GLY A 45 -8.72 6.90 8.17
CA GLY A 45 -10.07 6.79 8.71
C GLY A 45 -10.97 5.78 8.00
N GLU A 46 -10.52 5.21 6.88
CA GLU A 46 -11.21 4.11 6.21
C GLU A 46 -10.89 2.77 6.89
N GLY A 47 -11.91 1.91 6.96
CA GLY A 47 -11.83 0.59 7.55
C GLY A 47 -11.12 -0.42 6.66
N ILE A 48 -10.39 -1.36 7.28
CA ILE A 48 -9.72 -2.48 6.62
C ILE A 48 -10.05 -3.80 7.34
N ASP A 49 -10.21 -4.86 6.55
CA ASP A 49 -10.17 -6.22 7.07
C ASP A 49 -8.73 -6.71 7.05
N ILE A 50 -8.15 -6.93 8.23
CA ILE A 50 -6.74 -7.33 8.36
C ILE A 50 -6.47 -8.71 7.75
N THR A 51 -7.48 -9.58 7.67
CA THR A 51 -7.33 -10.94 7.15
C THR A 51 -7.25 -10.96 5.62
N THR A 52 -7.99 -10.08 4.96
CA THR A 52 -7.96 -9.94 3.49
C THR A 52 -6.97 -8.87 3.02
N LEU A 53 -6.63 -7.93 3.91
CA LEU A 53 -5.93 -6.66 3.64
C LEU A 53 -6.66 -5.77 2.64
N GLU A 54 -7.97 -5.98 2.45
CA GLU A 54 -8.80 -5.16 1.59
C GLU A 54 -9.46 -4.01 2.38
N TRP A 55 -9.64 -2.89 1.70
CA TRP A 55 -10.43 -1.77 2.19
C TRP A 55 -11.90 -2.14 2.21
N THR A 56 -12.61 -1.71 3.25
CA THR A 56 -14.04 -1.97 3.40
C THR A 56 -14.91 -0.99 2.62
N GLY A 57 -14.36 0.16 2.21
CA GLY A 57 -15.15 1.26 1.64
C GLY A 57 -16.00 2.01 2.67
N ALA A 58 -15.92 1.64 3.95
CA ALA A 58 -16.61 2.30 5.04
C ALA A 58 -15.66 3.19 5.83
N TYR A 59 -16.08 4.44 6.07
CA TYR A 59 -15.30 5.44 6.79
C TYR A 59 -15.75 5.52 8.25
N LEU A 60 -14.82 5.25 9.16
CA LEU A 60 -15.04 5.36 10.60
C LEU A 60 -14.83 6.80 11.07
N VAL A 61 -13.87 7.50 10.45
CA VAL A 61 -13.50 8.88 10.80
C VAL A 61 -14.04 9.85 9.76
N ASP A 62 -14.65 10.94 10.25
CA ASP A 62 -15.18 12.00 9.40
C ASP A 62 -14.07 12.92 8.91
N THR A 63 -13.54 12.65 7.71
CA THR A 63 -12.56 13.49 7.03
C THR A 63 -13.19 14.57 6.13
N SER A 64 -14.52 14.78 6.22
CA SER A 64 -15.22 15.81 5.44
C SER A 64 -15.07 17.21 6.03
N LEU A 65 -14.80 17.32 7.32
CA LEU A 65 -14.61 18.60 8.01
C LEU A 65 -13.25 19.22 7.66
N TRP A 66 -13.27 20.41 7.09
CA TRP A 66 -12.06 21.12 6.64
C TRP A 66 -11.99 22.58 7.11
N ARG A 67 -13.12 23.15 7.53
CA ARG A 67 -13.22 24.54 7.97
C ARG A 67 -13.28 24.60 9.50
N GLY A 68 -12.34 25.33 10.09
CA GLY A 68 -12.29 25.60 11.51
C GLY A 68 -13.36 26.60 11.97
N PRO A 69 -13.53 26.77 13.29
CA PRO A 69 -14.61 27.57 13.88
C PRO A 69 -14.57 29.06 13.46
N ASN A 70 -13.39 29.59 13.16
CA ASN A 70 -13.20 30.99 12.75
C ASN A 70 -13.18 31.17 11.22
N GLY A 71 -13.66 30.18 10.46
CA GLY A 71 -13.57 30.17 8.99
C GLY A 71 -12.18 29.83 8.44
N THR A 72 -11.18 29.65 9.31
CA THR A 72 -9.82 29.25 8.93
C THR A 72 -9.76 27.81 8.43
N CYS A 73 -8.70 27.45 7.72
CA CYS A 73 -8.48 26.10 7.21
C CYS A 73 -6.98 25.80 7.10
N SER A 74 -6.62 24.52 7.06
CA SER A 74 -5.26 24.07 6.84
C SER A 74 -4.98 23.96 5.34
N LEU A 75 -3.96 24.68 4.87
CA LEU A 75 -3.56 24.74 3.47
C LEU A 75 -2.13 24.26 3.31
N CYS A 76 -1.87 23.49 2.27
CA CYS A 76 -0.54 22.99 1.94
C CYS A 76 -0.23 23.20 0.46
N ARG A 77 0.98 23.69 0.15
CA ARG A 77 1.50 23.75 -1.23
C ARG A 77 2.09 22.39 -1.60
N ASN A 78 1.63 21.79 -2.69
CA ASN A 78 2.07 20.46 -3.12
C ASN A 78 3.15 20.54 -4.21
N PRO A 79 4.45 20.42 -3.89
CA PRO A 79 5.51 20.50 -4.89
C PRO A 79 5.47 19.37 -5.93
N LEU A 80 4.85 18.22 -5.62
CA LEU A 80 4.68 17.11 -6.57
C LEU A 80 3.55 17.36 -7.59
N GLN A 81 2.74 18.41 -7.40
CA GLN A 81 1.68 18.82 -8.32
C GLN A 81 1.85 20.29 -8.71
N GLY A 82 3.07 20.68 -9.10
CA GLY A 82 3.34 22.04 -9.61
C GLY A 82 3.18 23.15 -8.58
N GLY A 83 3.25 22.84 -7.28
CA GLY A 83 3.08 23.82 -6.21
C GLY A 83 1.64 24.26 -5.97
N GLN A 84 0.65 23.51 -6.46
CA GLN A 84 -0.77 23.78 -6.23
C GLN A 84 -1.07 23.89 -4.73
N LEU A 85 -1.86 24.90 -4.37
CA LEU A 85 -2.39 25.07 -3.02
C LEU A 85 -3.58 24.13 -2.82
N GLN A 86 -3.54 23.33 -1.75
CA GLN A 86 -4.50 22.27 -1.48
C GLN A 86 -4.95 22.31 -0.03
N ARG A 87 -6.22 21.94 0.23
CA ARG A 87 -6.77 21.85 1.58
C ARG A 87 -6.42 20.52 2.23
N VAL A 88 -6.22 20.56 3.54
CA VAL A 88 -6.13 19.38 4.39
C VAL A 88 -7.37 19.34 5.28
N PRO A 89 -8.08 18.20 5.40
CA PRO A 89 -9.16 18.07 6.37
C PRO A 89 -8.66 18.34 7.80
N LEU A 90 -9.51 18.90 8.65
CA LEU A 90 -9.19 19.19 10.05
C LEU A 90 -8.64 18.00 10.84
N PRO A 91 -9.21 16.78 10.73
CA PRO A 91 -8.68 15.64 11.48
C PRO A 91 -7.46 14.99 10.82
N VAL A 92 -6.96 15.52 9.71
CA VAL A 92 -5.76 15.01 9.05
C VAL A 92 -4.58 15.90 9.42
N VAL A 93 -3.58 15.30 10.07
CA VAL A 93 -2.40 16.01 10.55
C VAL A 93 -1.12 15.43 9.94
N ASP A 94 -0.03 16.19 10.07
CA ASP A 94 1.30 15.86 9.55
C ASP A 94 1.32 15.47 8.07
N TRP A 95 0.40 16.03 7.27
CA TRP A 95 0.49 15.89 5.83
C TRP A 95 1.78 16.51 5.33
N ARG A 96 2.57 15.70 4.63
CA ARG A 96 3.84 16.14 4.05
C ARG A 96 4.20 15.34 2.82
N VAL A 97 4.94 15.99 1.93
CA VAL A 97 5.64 15.31 0.85
C VAL A 97 6.77 14.48 1.44
N HIS A 98 6.77 13.20 1.12
CA HIS A 98 7.79 12.24 1.47
C HIS A 98 8.10 11.41 0.23
N SER A 99 8.82 12.01 -0.71
CA SER A 99 9.18 11.38 -1.99
C SER A 99 10.35 10.42 -1.80
N TRP A 100 10.03 9.14 -1.65
CA TRP A 100 11.00 8.05 -1.64
C TRP A 100 10.64 7.04 -2.71
N CYS A 101 11.36 7.10 -3.83
CA CYS A 101 11.14 6.28 -5.01
C CYS A 101 12.49 5.98 -5.67
N ASN A 102 13.27 5.09 -5.07
CA ASN A 102 14.54 4.66 -5.66
C ASN A 102 14.34 3.63 -6.80
N ARG A 103 13.09 3.22 -7.06
CA ARG A 103 12.69 2.15 -7.99
C ARG A 103 13.44 0.84 -7.73
N ASP A 104 13.91 0.65 -6.50
CA ASP A 104 14.61 -0.56 -6.08
C ASP A 104 13.66 -1.74 -6.10
N LEU A 105 14.13 -2.83 -6.69
CA LEU A 105 13.41 -4.07 -6.75
C LEU A 105 13.59 -4.85 -5.44
N SER A 106 12.52 -4.94 -4.65
CA SER A 106 12.44 -5.90 -3.55
C SER A 106 12.14 -7.28 -4.11
N SER A 107 12.93 -8.28 -3.72
CA SER A 107 12.74 -9.68 -4.12
C SER A 107 12.84 -10.59 -2.92
N SER A 108 11.92 -11.54 -2.80
CA SER A 108 11.90 -12.51 -1.70
C SER A 108 11.36 -13.87 -2.16
N VAL A 109 11.69 -14.91 -1.41
CA VAL A 109 11.16 -16.26 -1.60
C VAL A 109 10.37 -16.60 -0.33
N ALA A 110 9.17 -17.12 -0.52
CA ALA A 110 8.32 -17.69 0.52
C ALA A 110 8.17 -19.18 0.25
N GLU A 111 8.28 -19.99 1.30
CA GLU A 111 8.22 -21.46 1.19
C GLU A 111 6.80 -21.99 1.35
N SER A 112 5.89 -21.15 1.86
CA SER A 112 4.49 -21.53 2.06
C SER A 112 3.49 -20.41 1.78
N ALA A 113 2.20 -20.75 1.67
CA ALA A 113 1.12 -19.78 1.61
C ALA A 113 1.01 -18.94 2.90
N VAL A 114 1.37 -19.52 4.06
CA VAL A 114 1.44 -18.81 5.34
C VAL A 114 2.55 -17.75 5.30
N ASP A 115 3.71 -18.06 4.73
CA ASP A 115 4.78 -17.09 4.54
C ASP A 115 4.39 -15.98 3.56
N VAL A 116 3.62 -16.31 2.52
CA VAL A 116 3.05 -15.30 1.61
C VAL A 116 2.11 -14.36 2.38
N ALA A 117 1.20 -14.89 3.20
CA ALA A 117 0.29 -14.11 4.03
C ALA A 117 1.04 -13.18 5.01
N ARG A 118 2.07 -13.70 5.69
CA ARG A 118 2.90 -12.89 6.60
C ARG A 118 3.66 -11.79 5.85
N ALA A 119 4.22 -12.12 4.69
CA ALA A 119 5.00 -11.17 3.90
C ALA A 119 4.14 -9.98 3.42
N ILE A 120 2.88 -10.21 3.02
CA ILE A 120 1.98 -9.13 2.63
C ILE A 120 1.41 -8.38 3.85
N ALA A 121 1.15 -9.06 4.97
CA ALA A 121 0.66 -8.44 6.20
C ALA A 121 1.69 -7.48 6.81
N SER A 122 2.99 -7.71 6.54
CA SER A 122 4.07 -6.80 6.91
C SER A 122 3.97 -5.39 6.32
N ASP A 123 3.03 -5.14 5.39
CA ASP A 123 2.68 -3.81 4.91
C ASP A 123 2.06 -2.94 6.02
N VAL A 124 1.38 -3.56 6.98
CA VAL A 124 0.87 -2.92 8.19
C VAL A 124 2.02 -2.81 9.19
N LYS A 125 2.38 -1.57 9.58
CA LYS A 125 3.64 -1.27 10.27
C LYS A 125 3.55 -1.15 11.79
N ASN A 126 2.35 -1.11 12.36
CA ASN A 126 2.14 -1.05 13.80
C ASN A 126 1.98 -2.46 14.40
N ASP A 127 1.97 -2.52 15.73
CA ASP A 127 1.77 -3.74 16.50
C ASP A 127 0.28 -4.03 16.74
N TRP A 128 -0.52 -4.05 15.66
CA TRP A 128 -1.98 -4.25 15.71
C TRP A 128 -2.41 -5.52 16.45
N LYS A 129 -1.54 -6.54 16.54
CA LYS A 129 -1.76 -7.77 17.31
C LYS A 129 -1.70 -7.55 18.82
N LEU A 130 -0.80 -6.67 19.28
CA LEU A 130 -0.55 -6.43 20.70
C LEU A 130 -1.78 -5.80 21.36
N GLU A 131 -2.42 -4.86 20.69
CA GLU A 131 -3.63 -4.16 21.16
C GLU A 131 -4.81 -5.12 21.34
N LEU A 132 -4.83 -6.22 20.59
CA LEU A 132 -5.90 -7.23 20.61
C LEU A 132 -5.56 -8.46 21.46
N GLY A 133 -4.37 -8.53 22.08
CA GLY A 133 -3.91 -9.70 22.84
C GLY A 133 -3.83 -10.99 22.01
N LEU A 134 -3.60 -10.85 20.71
CA LEU A 134 -3.53 -11.98 19.78
C LEU A 134 -2.19 -12.71 19.91
N PRO A 135 -2.16 -14.04 19.69
CA PRO A 135 -0.92 -14.79 19.71
C PRO A 135 0.03 -14.34 18.60
N ASP A 136 1.33 -14.54 18.82
CA ASP A 136 2.32 -14.32 17.78
C ASP A 136 2.13 -15.29 16.61
N GLU A 137 2.43 -14.79 15.41
CA GLU A 137 2.40 -15.59 14.21
C GLU A 137 3.53 -16.62 14.24
N SER A 138 3.26 -17.81 13.69
CA SER A 138 4.20 -18.93 13.67
C SER A 138 4.36 -19.43 12.23
N PRO A 139 5.31 -20.34 11.93
CA PRO A 139 5.45 -20.90 10.58
C PRO A 139 4.15 -21.51 10.02
N VAL A 140 3.20 -21.89 10.88
CA VAL A 140 1.91 -22.50 10.49
C VAL A 140 0.71 -21.57 10.66
N LEU A 141 0.90 -20.37 11.22
CA LEU A 141 -0.18 -19.43 11.51
C LEU A 141 0.18 -18.03 11.00
N ALA A 142 -0.65 -17.51 10.10
CA ALA A 142 -0.72 -16.10 9.75
C ALA A 142 -2.14 -15.61 10.04
N LEU A 143 -2.25 -14.48 10.74
CA LEU A 143 -3.53 -13.85 11.04
C LEU A 143 -3.84 -12.80 9.98
N GLY A 144 -2.87 -11.90 9.75
CA GLY A 144 -2.96 -10.87 8.72
C GLY A 144 -2.77 -11.45 7.32
N GLY A 145 -3.54 -10.98 6.35
CA GLY A 145 -3.41 -11.37 4.94
C GLY A 145 -3.71 -12.83 4.61
N SER A 146 -4.13 -13.63 5.60
CA SER A 146 -4.46 -15.05 5.46
C SER A 146 -5.52 -15.34 4.39
N GLN A 147 -6.47 -14.43 4.21
CA GLN A 147 -7.55 -14.50 3.22
C GLN A 147 -7.32 -13.58 2.01
N SER A 148 -6.13 -13.01 1.87
CA SER A 148 -5.81 -12.16 0.73
C SER A 148 -5.81 -12.93 -0.60
N ARG A 149 -5.90 -12.21 -1.72
CA ARG A 149 -5.82 -12.79 -3.06
C ARG A 149 -4.49 -13.50 -3.35
N LEU A 150 -3.39 -13.03 -2.76
CA LEU A 150 -2.06 -13.60 -2.94
C LEU A 150 -1.86 -14.84 -2.05
N ALA A 151 -2.28 -14.80 -0.79
CA ALA A 151 -2.27 -15.97 0.08
C ALA A 151 -3.20 -17.07 -0.45
N GLY A 152 -4.42 -16.71 -0.88
CA GLY A 152 -5.33 -17.65 -1.52
C GLY A 152 -4.76 -18.25 -2.81
N TYR A 153 -4.07 -17.46 -3.64
CA TYR A 153 -3.36 -17.99 -4.81
C TYR A 153 -2.26 -19.00 -4.43
N ALA A 154 -1.46 -18.68 -3.41
CA ALA A 154 -0.41 -19.55 -2.93
C ALA A 154 -0.98 -20.86 -2.36
N TYR A 155 -2.02 -20.76 -1.54
CA TYR A 155 -2.72 -21.91 -0.96
C TYR A 155 -3.27 -22.86 -2.03
N GLN A 156 -3.91 -22.32 -3.07
CA GLN A 156 -4.40 -23.12 -4.20
C GLN A 156 -3.28 -23.84 -4.95
N LYS A 157 -2.05 -23.33 -4.92
CA LYS A 157 -0.89 -23.99 -5.51
C LYS A 157 -0.33 -25.10 -4.63
N GLU A 158 -0.29 -24.90 -3.33
CA GLU A 158 0.12 -25.94 -2.37
C GLU A 158 -0.80 -27.17 -2.38
N LEU A 159 -2.10 -26.97 -2.66
CA LEU A 159 -3.03 -28.10 -2.84
C LEU A 159 -2.69 -28.99 -4.05
N GLN A 160 -1.91 -28.48 -5.00
CA GLN A 160 -1.59 -29.19 -6.26
C GLN A 160 -0.25 -29.94 -6.18
N ASP A 161 0.76 -29.32 -5.57
CA ASP A 161 2.12 -29.86 -5.46
C ASP A 161 2.92 -29.05 -4.41
N LYS A 162 4.18 -29.43 -4.17
CA LYS A 162 5.12 -28.60 -3.41
C LYS A 162 5.60 -27.42 -4.26
N TYR A 163 5.26 -26.21 -3.84
CA TYR A 163 5.65 -24.96 -4.49
C TYR A 163 6.56 -24.10 -3.61
N MET A 164 7.36 -23.25 -4.25
CA MET A 164 7.96 -22.06 -3.65
C MET A 164 7.38 -20.82 -4.34
N PHE A 165 7.35 -19.70 -3.64
CA PHE A 165 6.72 -18.47 -4.10
C PHE A 165 7.74 -17.34 -4.19
N ILE A 166 8.01 -16.88 -5.40
CA ILE A 166 8.93 -15.78 -5.66
C ILE A 166 8.12 -14.50 -5.76
N ARG A 167 8.38 -13.54 -4.86
CA ARG A 167 7.74 -12.24 -4.84
C ARG A 167 8.72 -11.15 -5.30
N HIS A 168 8.28 -10.36 -6.27
CA HIS A 168 8.95 -9.16 -6.75
C HIS A 168 8.06 -7.94 -6.51
N GLU A 169 8.65 -6.86 -6.02
CA GLU A 169 7.92 -5.63 -5.71
C GLU A 169 8.76 -4.40 -5.98
N VAL A 170 8.11 -3.39 -6.55
CA VAL A 170 8.64 -2.02 -6.62
C VAL A 170 7.59 -1.10 -6.02
N SER A 171 8.01 -0.26 -5.09
CA SER A 171 7.16 0.70 -4.41
C SER A 171 7.77 2.10 -4.43
N CYS A 172 6.93 3.11 -4.53
CA CYS A 172 7.29 4.51 -4.41
C CYS A 172 6.31 5.17 -3.44
N VAL A 173 6.85 5.85 -2.42
CA VAL A 173 6.09 6.65 -1.47
C VAL A 173 6.25 8.11 -1.85
N TYR A 174 5.16 8.87 -1.82
CA TYR A 174 5.11 10.28 -2.18
C TYR A 174 4.59 11.16 -1.06
N TYR A 175 3.63 10.67 -0.26
CA TYR A 175 3.02 11.44 0.82
C TYR A 175 2.97 10.63 2.12
N ARG A 176 2.94 11.34 3.24
CA ARG A 176 2.61 10.78 4.55
C ARG A 176 1.58 11.68 5.21
N LEU A 177 0.66 11.06 5.94
CA LEU A 177 -0.39 11.71 6.72
C LEU A 177 -0.84 10.78 7.84
N ARG A 178 -1.45 11.34 8.88
CA ARG A 178 -2.03 10.57 9.98
C ARG A 178 -3.24 11.28 10.59
N LEU A 179 -3.93 10.56 11.45
CA LEU A 179 -4.98 11.08 12.32
C LEU A 179 -4.41 11.46 13.70
N PRO A 180 -5.08 12.35 14.44
CA PRO A 180 -4.85 12.51 15.88
C PRO A 180 -5.29 11.27 16.66
N GLN A 181 -5.03 11.26 17.97
CA GLN A 181 -5.43 10.17 18.87
C GLN A 181 -6.96 9.99 18.90
N ASP A 182 -7.71 11.08 19.01
CA ASP A 182 -9.17 11.07 19.10
C ASP A 182 -9.81 11.77 17.87
N PRO A 183 -9.83 11.11 16.70
CA PRO A 183 -10.43 11.69 15.51
C PRO A 183 -11.96 11.68 15.60
N PRO A 184 -12.66 12.65 14.98
CA PRO A 184 -14.12 12.68 14.95
C PRO A 184 -14.67 11.49 14.17
N LEU A 185 -15.63 10.77 14.74
CA LEU A 185 -16.28 9.63 14.09
C LEU A 185 -17.34 10.10 13.09
N THR A 186 -17.59 9.29 12.06
CA THR A 186 -18.72 9.54 11.16
C THR A 186 -20.05 9.36 11.91
N PRO A 187 -21.12 10.09 11.54
CA PRO A 187 -22.44 9.92 12.15
C PRO A 187 -22.98 8.48 12.02
N HIS A 188 -22.73 7.85 10.88
CA HIS A 188 -23.15 6.47 10.63
C HIS A 188 -22.43 5.47 11.54
N PHE A 189 -21.10 5.60 11.70
CA PHE A 189 -20.35 4.71 12.59
C PHE A 189 -20.74 4.91 14.05
N SER A 190 -20.91 6.17 14.48
CA SER A 190 -21.40 6.49 15.83
C SER A 190 -22.77 5.89 16.11
N GLN A 191 -23.68 5.94 15.13
CA GLN A 191 -25.00 5.30 15.23
C GLN A 191 -24.92 3.77 15.23
N ALA A 192 -23.98 3.17 14.50
CA ALA A 192 -23.78 1.73 14.53
C ALA A 192 -23.29 1.26 15.90
N LEU A 193 -22.35 2.00 16.51
CA LEU A 193 -21.85 1.72 17.86
C LEU A 193 -22.95 1.83 18.92
N SER A 194 -23.83 2.83 18.85
CA SER A 194 -24.90 3.02 19.84
C SER A 194 -25.97 1.92 19.85
N ARG A 195 -26.00 1.07 18.82
CA ARG A 195 -26.91 -0.08 18.71
C ARG A 195 -26.32 -1.38 19.26
N LEU A 196 -25.04 -1.40 19.60
CA LEU A 196 -24.40 -2.61 20.11
C LEU A 196 -24.74 -2.84 21.58
N PRO A 197 -24.88 -4.10 22.01
CA PRO A 197 -25.04 -4.42 23.41
C PRO A 197 -23.77 -4.02 24.19
N PRO A 198 -23.89 -3.64 25.48
CA PRO A 198 -22.75 -3.22 26.30
C PRO A 198 -21.76 -4.37 26.58
N SER A 199 -22.23 -5.61 26.52
CA SER A 199 -21.41 -6.82 26.61
C SER A 199 -21.18 -7.41 25.22
N TYR A 200 -19.99 -7.95 24.97
CA TYR A 200 -19.69 -8.61 23.71
C TYR A 200 -20.70 -9.73 23.39
N ASP A 201 -21.36 -9.58 22.25
CA ASP A 201 -22.18 -10.62 21.63
C ASP A 201 -21.73 -10.77 20.17
N SER A 202 -21.28 -11.96 19.81
CA SER A 202 -20.71 -12.20 18.49
C SER A 202 -21.71 -11.92 17.36
N ALA A 203 -22.98 -12.26 17.55
CA ALA A 203 -24.02 -12.05 16.55
C ALA A 203 -24.29 -10.56 16.30
N ALA A 204 -24.23 -9.72 17.34
CA ALA A 204 -24.37 -8.28 17.24
C ALA A 204 -23.11 -7.59 16.67
N TYR A 205 -21.91 -8.05 17.01
CA TYR A 205 -20.64 -7.39 16.63
C TYR A 205 -20.13 -7.79 15.24
N GLN A 206 -20.39 -9.02 14.77
CA GLN A 206 -19.93 -9.48 13.46
C GLN A 206 -20.40 -8.57 12.30
N PRO A 207 -21.67 -8.11 12.23
CA PRO A 207 -22.10 -7.18 11.19
C PRO A 207 -21.36 -5.85 11.20
N LEU A 208 -21.00 -5.33 12.38
CA LEU A 208 -20.19 -4.11 12.51
C LEU A 208 -18.82 -4.33 11.88
N LEU A 209 -18.13 -5.40 12.26
CA LEU A 209 -16.80 -5.74 11.75
C LEU A 209 -16.82 -6.05 10.24
N ALA A 210 -17.87 -6.69 9.74
CA ALA A 210 -18.04 -6.95 8.31
C ALA A 210 -18.26 -5.65 7.51
N THR A 211 -18.90 -4.64 8.10
CA THR A 211 -19.18 -3.36 7.44
C THR A 211 -17.99 -2.40 7.51
N TYR A 212 -17.43 -2.22 8.70
CA TYR A 212 -16.40 -1.22 8.99
C TYR A 212 -14.99 -1.80 9.04
N GLY A 213 -14.84 -3.11 8.94
CA GLY A 213 -13.57 -3.78 9.03
C GLY A 213 -13.16 -4.06 10.47
N THR A 214 -12.07 -4.80 10.58
CA THR A 214 -11.44 -5.15 11.87
C THR A 214 -10.59 -4.02 12.44
N HIS A 215 -10.07 -3.15 11.57
CA HIS A 215 -9.18 -2.04 11.89
C HIS A 215 -9.52 -0.85 11.01
N TYR A 216 -8.95 0.32 11.29
CA TYR A 216 -8.97 1.47 10.39
C TYR A 216 -7.58 2.06 10.22
N VAL A 217 -7.35 2.76 9.12
CA VAL A 217 -6.04 3.34 8.83
C VAL A 217 -5.87 4.66 9.58
N SER A 218 -5.08 4.66 10.65
CA SER A 218 -4.75 5.86 11.42
C SER A 218 -3.56 6.64 10.84
N GLN A 219 -2.67 5.98 10.11
CA GLN A 219 -1.50 6.58 9.46
C GLN A 219 -1.26 5.91 8.11
N ALA A 220 -0.94 6.71 7.09
CA ALA A 220 -0.70 6.23 5.74
C ALA A 220 0.60 6.77 5.13
N ALA A 221 1.30 5.89 4.42
CA ALA A 221 2.37 6.24 3.49
C ALA A 221 1.85 5.98 2.07
N LEU A 222 1.55 7.06 1.35
CA LEU A 222 0.83 7.00 0.08
C LEU A 222 1.78 7.04 -1.10
N GLY A 223 1.48 6.22 -2.11
CA GLY A 223 2.12 6.30 -3.41
C GLY A 223 1.73 5.14 -4.30
N GLY A 224 2.69 4.58 -5.04
CA GLY A 224 2.47 3.49 -5.98
C GLY A 224 3.19 2.22 -5.57
N ARG A 225 2.58 1.07 -5.85
CA ARG A 225 3.19 -0.25 -5.69
C ARG A 225 2.78 -1.16 -6.83
N VAL A 226 3.75 -1.92 -7.35
CA VAL A 226 3.51 -3.06 -8.23
C VAL A 226 4.13 -4.30 -7.59
N ARG A 227 3.32 -5.34 -7.42
CA ARG A 227 3.75 -6.61 -6.83
C ARG A 227 3.42 -7.77 -7.78
N GLN A 228 4.38 -8.65 -8.01
CA GLN A 228 4.21 -9.92 -8.73
C GLN A 228 4.57 -11.08 -7.81
N LEU A 229 3.70 -12.09 -7.78
CA LEU A 229 3.94 -13.36 -7.11
C LEU A 229 3.96 -14.48 -8.16
N THR A 230 5.05 -15.25 -8.21
CA THR A 230 5.24 -16.37 -9.13
C THR A 230 5.39 -17.65 -8.33
N ALA A 231 4.59 -18.67 -8.67
CA ALA A 231 4.70 -19.99 -8.06
C ALA A 231 5.59 -20.89 -8.93
N ALA A 232 6.63 -21.46 -8.34
CA ALA A 232 7.53 -22.41 -8.98
C ALA A 232 7.45 -23.77 -8.29
N GLN A 233 7.30 -24.86 -9.05
CA GLN A 233 7.27 -26.22 -8.49
C GLN A 233 8.65 -26.57 -7.92
N THR A 234 8.69 -26.85 -6.62
CA THR A 234 9.95 -27.03 -5.89
C THR A 234 10.71 -28.26 -6.36
N CYS A 235 10.02 -29.41 -6.46
CA CYS A 235 10.65 -30.66 -6.88
C CYS A 235 11.13 -30.58 -8.34
N ARG A 236 10.35 -29.94 -9.22
CA ARG A 236 10.74 -29.73 -10.62
C ARG A 236 11.97 -28.84 -10.74
N ALA A 237 12.03 -27.74 -9.99
CA ALA A 237 13.20 -26.86 -9.96
C ALA A 237 14.47 -27.61 -9.57
N VAL A 238 14.40 -28.48 -8.55
CA VAL A 238 15.53 -29.32 -8.13
C VAL A 238 15.96 -30.31 -9.21
N LEU A 239 15.01 -30.99 -9.88
CA LEU A 239 15.31 -31.89 -11.00
C LEU A 239 15.95 -31.17 -12.19
N ASP A 240 15.59 -29.91 -12.40
CA ASP A 240 16.19 -29.04 -13.41
C ASP A 240 17.48 -28.35 -12.88
N GLU A 241 18.02 -28.77 -11.73
CA GLU A 241 19.22 -28.23 -11.06
C GLU A 241 19.18 -26.70 -10.84
N LEU A 242 17.99 -26.15 -10.60
CA LEU A 242 17.77 -24.73 -10.33
C LEU A 242 17.56 -24.49 -8.83
N THR A 243 18.28 -23.53 -8.27
CA THR A 243 18.05 -23.05 -6.90
C THR A 243 16.95 -21.99 -6.86
N ALA A 244 16.40 -21.75 -5.66
CA ALA A 244 15.48 -20.64 -5.45
C ALA A 244 16.10 -19.27 -5.79
N SER A 245 17.43 -19.10 -5.61
CA SER A 245 18.10 -17.86 -5.98
C SER A 245 18.18 -17.70 -7.50
N ASP A 246 18.50 -18.76 -8.24
CA ASP A 246 18.56 -18.72 -9.71
C ASP A 246 17.22 -18.29 -10.31
N ILE A 247 16.12 -18.87 -9.80
CA ILE A 247 14.77 -18.54 -10.24
C ILE A 247 14.42 -17.10 -9.87
N LYS A 248 14.69 -16.69 -8.62
CA LYS A 248 14.44 -15.32 -8.13
C LYS A 248 15.19 -14.29 -8.96
N GLU A 249 16.47 -14.51 -9.28
CA GLU A 249 17.29 -13.57 -10.04
C GLU A 249 16.89 -13.50 -11.52
N CYS A 250 16.56 -14.63 -12.16
CA CYS A 250 16.03 -14.58 -13.53
C CYS A 250 14.69 -13.83 -13.59
N LEU A 251 13.76 -14.14 -12.69
CA LEU A 251 12.44 -13.48 -12.65
C LEU A 251 12.55 -11.98 -12.29
N ALA A 252 13.49 -11.60 -11.43
CA ALA A 252 13.77 -10.21 -11.10
C ALA A 252 14.16 -9.38 -12.34
N SER A 253 15.00 -9.95 -13.21
CA SER A 253 15.42 -9.31 -14.46
C SER A 253 14.23 -9.13 -15.41
N GLN A 254 13.40 -10.17 -15.56
CA GLN A 254 12.19 -10.11 -16.39
C GLN A 254 11.18 -9.08 -15.87
N PHE A 255 10.91 -9.07 -14.57
CA PHE A 255 10.02 -8.10 -13.94
C PHE A 255 10.52 -6.66 -14.15
N SER A 256 11.82 -6.42 -13.97
CA SER A 256 12.43 -5.10 -14.21
C SER A 256 12.30 -4.65 -15.67
N LEU A 257 12.45 -5.55 -16.63
CA LEU A 257 12.27 -5.25 -18.06
C LEU A 257 10.81 -4.91 -18.37
N ASN A 258 9.85 -5.69 -17.84
CA ASN A 258 8.42 -5.44 -18.02
C ASN A 258 7.98 -4.09 -17.45
N LEU A 259 8.63 -3.63 -16.38
CA LEU A 259 8.40 -2.32 -15.77
C LEU A 259 9.21 -1.18 -16.41
N GLY A 260 10.03 -1.47 -17.43
CA GLY A 260 10.89 -0.47 -18.07
C GLY A 260 11.96 0.11 -17.13
N LEU A 261 12.34 -0.61 -16.09
CA LEU A 261 13.39 -0.22 -15.13
C LEU A 261 14.78 -0.54 -15.65
N ARG A 262 14.88 -1.51 -16.57
CA ARG A 262 16.10 -1.86 -17.29
C ARG A 262 15.92 -1.61 -18.77
N ARG A 263 16.99 -1.19 -19.44
CA ARG A 263 17.04 -1.18 -20.91
C ARG A 263 17.06 -2.62 -21.42
N PRO A 264 16.42 -2.92 -22.57
CA PRO A 264 16.63 -4.20 -23.22
C PRO A 264 18.12 -4.34 -23.51
N LEU A 265 18.73 -5.43 -23.04
CA LEU A 265 20.11 -5.75 -23.39
C LEU A 265 20.20 -5.80 -24.92
N LEU A 266 21.18 -5.11 -25.49
CA LEU A 266 21.43 -5.18 -26.93
C LEU A 266 21.68 -6.65 -27.31
N ARG A 267 21.28 -7.06 -28.53
CA ARG A 267 21.37 -8.46 -29.01
C ARG A 267 22.74 -9.14 -28.74
N LYS A 268 23.83 -8.38 -28.65
CA LYS A 268 25.19 -8.86 -28.31
C LYS A 268 25.40 -9.13 -26.81
N GLU A 269 24.82 -8.32 -25.92
CA GLU A 269 24.85 -8.53 -24.47
C GLU A 269 23.92 -9.66 -24.03
N VAL A 270 22.82 -9.86 -24.75
CA VAL A 270 21.91 -11.01 -24.58
C VAL A 270 22.66 -12.32 -24.83
N ILE A 271 23.51 -12.40 -25.84
CA ILE A 271 24.35 -13.58 -26.12
C ILE A 271 25.36 -13.81 -24.98
N LEU A 272 25.95 -12.74 -24.45
CA LEU A 272 26.96 -12.85 -23.38
C LEU A 272 26.34 -13.27 -22.03
N SER A 273 25.16 -12.74 -21.66
CA SER A 273 24.40 -13.15 -20.45
C SER A 273 23.79 -14.56 -20.57
N LEU A 274 23.29 -14.94 -21.76
CA LEU A 274 22.81 -16.32 -22.02
C LEU A 274 23.95 -17.35 -22.00
N ALA A 275 25.16 -16.95 -22.40
CA ALA A 275 26.36 -17.78 -22.32
C ALA A 275 26.87 -17.92 -20.87
N THR A 276 26.71 -16.90 -20.03
CA THR A 276 27.11 -16.95 -18.61
C THR A 276 26.11 -17.68 -17.71
N LEU A 277 24.85 -17.86 -18.16
CA LEU A 277 23.87 -18.80 -17.55
C LEU A 277 23.94 -20.22 -18.16
N ARG A 278 24.98 -20.52 -18.96
CA ARG A 278 25.22 -21.81 -19.66
C ARG A 278 23.96 -22.45 -20.25
N GLY A 279 23.39 -21.83 -21.29
CA GLY A 279 22.58 -22.54 -22.27
C GLY A 279 21.15 -22.95 -21.85
N ARG A 280 20.69 -22.62 -20.63
CA ARG A 280 19.30 -22.83 -20.24
C ARG A 280 18.52 -21.54 -20.47
N ARG A 281 17.74 -21.49 -21.57
CA ARG A 281 16.71 -20.44 -21.74
C ARG A 281 15.87 -20.42 -20.47
N CYS A 282 15.57 -19.25 -19.91
CA CYS A 282 14.61 -19.13 -18.81
C CYS A 282 13.23 -19.60 -19.30
N LEU A 283 13.00 -20.90 -19.24
CA LEU A 283 11.70 -21.53 -19.39
C LEU A 283 11.00 -21.36 -18.05
N VAL A 284 10.20 -20.31 -17.96
CA VAL A 284 9.37 -20.05 -16.77
C VAL A 284 8.32 -21.14 -16.70
N VAL A 285 8.53 -22.13 -15.82
CA VAL A 285 7.49 -23.10 -15.44
C VAL A 285 6.76 -22.54 -14.22
N GLY A 286 5.89 -21.56 -14.44
CA GLY A 286 5.13 -20.94 -13.35
C GLY A 286 3.99 -20.08 -13.83
N ARG A 287 2.86 -20.13 -13.12
CA ARG A 287 1.80 -19.11 -13.25
C ARG A 287 2.15 -17.95 -12.32
N SER A 288 1.86 -16.74 -12.77
CA SER A 288 2.08 -15.52 -11.99
C SER A 288 0.76 -14.81 -11.74
N ARG A 289 0.67 -14.13 -10.60
CA ARG A 289 -0.42 -13.19 -10.29
C ARG A 289 0.21 -11.82 -10.01
N VAL A 290 -0.34 -10.79 -10.64
CA VAL A 290 0.07 -9.40 -10.46
C VAL A 290 -1.05 -8.67 -9.72
N GLU A 291 -0.70 -7.93 -8.68
CA GLU A 291 -1.64 -7.12 -7.92
C GLU A 291 -1.25 -5.63 -8.04
N PRO A 292 -2.05 -4.83 -8.77
CA PRO A 292 -1.90 -3.39 -8.77
C PRO A 292 -2.57 -2.78 -7.52
N SER A 293 -1.98 -1.71 -6.98
CA SER A 293 -2.64 -0.91 -5.95
C SER A 293 -3.91 -0.28 -6.54
N LYS A 294 -5.08 -0.72 -6.08
CA LYS A 294 -6.37 -0.09 -6.39
C LYS A 294 -6.49 1.13 -5.47
N HIS A 295 -6.81 2.30 -6.03
CA HIS A 295 -7.01 3.59 -5.33
C HIS A 295 -5.87 4.62 -5.42
N LEU A 296 -5.44 4.93 -6.64
CA LEU A 296 -5.33 6.35 -7.00
C LEU A 296 -6.46 6.68 -7.98
N PRO A 297 -7.24 7.75 -7.78
CA PRO A 297 -8.09 8.26 -8.83
C PRO A 297 -7.20 8.79 -9.96
N ALA A 298 -7.34 8.19 -11.15
CA ALA A 298 -6.84 8.77 -12.38
C ALA A 298 -7.60 10.10 -12.59
N ARG A 299 -6.87 11.20 -12.76
CA ARG A 299 -7.48 12.45 -13.22
C ARG A 299 -7.42 12.48 -14.75
N ASP A 300 -8.59 12.69 -15.35
CA ASP A 300 -8.77 13.13 -16.72
C ASP A 300 -7.89 14.36 -17.00
N GLU A 301 -6.90 14.20 -17.87
CA GLU A 301 -6.42 15.30 -18.71
C GLU A 301 -5.84 14.73 -19.99
N LYS A 302 -6.42 15.16 -21.12
CA LYS A 302 -5.94 14.88 -22.47
C LYS A 302 -4.47 15.27 -22.59
N THR A 303 -3.59 14.29 -22.71
CA THR A 303 -2.29 14.50 -23.35
C THR A 303 -2.07 13.38 -24.35
N GLU A 304 -2.28 13.72 -25.61
CA GLU A 304 -2.05 12.86 -26.75
C GLU A 304 -0.54 12.59 -26.86
N HIS A 305 -0.09 11.47 -26.32
CA HIS A 305 1.18 10.87 -26.69
C HIS A 305 0.95 9.49 -27.30
N ARG A 306 1.17 9.48 -28.61
CA ARG A 306 1.08 8.37 -29.55
C ARG A 306 1.97 7.21 -29.11
N MET A 307 1.46 6.32 -28.27
CA MET A 307 2.08 5.01 -28.02
C MET A 307 1.81 4.10 -29.22
N ARG A 308 2.88 3.84 -29.99
CA ARG A 308 2.89 2.81 -31.02
C ARG A 308 2.78 1.43 -30.37
N ARG A 309 1.85 0.66 -30.92
CA ARG A 309 1.59 -0.76 -30.67
C ARG A 309 2.81 -1.61 -31.08
N VAL A 310 3.36 -2.39 -30.16
CA VAL A 310 4.20 -3.58 -30.45
C VAL A 310 3.72 -4.69 -29.52
N GLY A 311 3.36 -5.83 -30.10
CA GLY A 311 2.43 -6.80 -29.53
C GLY A 311 3.00 -7.73 -28.46
N GLY A 312 2.05 -8.42 -27.79
CA GLY A 312 2.28 -9.70 -27.12
C GLY A 312 1.81 -9.77 -25.67
N ILE A 313 0.51 -10.07 -25.50
CA ILE A 313 -0.12 -10.64 -24.28
C ILE A 313 -0.40 -9.65 -23.12
N PHE A 314 -1.54 -8.97 -23.24
CA PHE A 314 -2.39 -8.60 -22.11
C PHE A 314 -3.60 -9.54 -22.13
N LEU A 315 -3.84 -10.26 -21.04
CA LEU A 315 -5.18 -10.76 -20.71
C LEU A 315 -5.63 -10.01 -19.46
N ILE A 316 -6.23 -8.84 -19.69
CA ILE A 316 -7.20 -8.26 -18.77
C ILE A 316 -8.51 -8.94 -19.14
N GLU A 317 -8.86 -10.01 -18.45
CA GLU A 317 -10.20 -10.56 -18.55
C GLU A 317 -11.13 -9.62 -17.77
N ARG A 318 -11.75 -8.70 -18.52
CA ARG A 318 -13.00 -8.07 -18.13
C ARG A 318 -14.09 -9.13 -18.30
N GLU A 319 -14.54 -9.72 -17.20
CA GLU A 319 -15.93 -10.18 -17.14
C GLU A 319 -16.70 -9.29 -16.17
N ALA A 320 -17.41 -8.35 -16.76
CA ALA A 320 -18.58 -7.74 -16.19
C ALA A 320 -19.65 -7.81 -17.27
N GLN A 321 -20.56 -8.79 -17.18
CA GLN A 321 -22.00 -8.60 -17.41
C GLN A 321 -22.81 -9.89 -17.27
N ARG A 322 -23.87 -9.78 -16.46
CA ARG A 322 -25.15 -10.52 -16.43
C ARG A 322 -25.13 -11.92 -15.79
N LEU A 323 -25.85 -12.05 -14.67
CA LEU A 323 -27.20 -12.64 -14.67
C LEU A 323 -27.97 -12.21 -13.41
N LEU A 324 -29.15 -11.61 -13.65
CA LEU A 324 -30.30 -11.51 -12.75
C LEU A 324 -31.07 -12.85 -12.79
N LYS A 325 -31.86 -13.11 -11.74
CA LYS A 325 -32.84 -14.20 -11.47
C LYS A 325 -32.22 -15.40 -10.73
N PHE A 326 -32.68 -15.85 -9.56
CA PHE A 326 -33.86 -15.59 -8.73
C PHE A 326 -33.45 -15.19 -7.31
#